data_AF-A0A7W7P464-F1
#
_entry.id   AF-A0A7W7P464-F1
#
_cell.length_a   1.000
_cell.length_b   1.000
_cell.length_c   1.000
_cell.angle_alpha   90.00
_cell.angle_beta   90.00
_cell.angle_gamma   90.00
#
_symmetry.space_group_name_H-M   'P 1'
#
loop_
_entity.id
_entity.type
_entity.pdbx_description
1 polymer ?
#
loop_
_entity_poly.entity_id
_entity_poly.type
_entity_poly.pdbx_seq_one_letter_code
_entity_poly.pdbx_strand_id
1 'polypeptide(L)'
;MAYSVTPEQVASITDVEVAFSTERLLPAWDDIPDEFKIGNEYTRLVEAIFYGRPLPQCNIEIADGLEPAHVQRCTQAHLKSHGPKHEHKMAGVAYMLSCFTKLSPVKESEGE
;
A
#
# COMPACT_ATOMS: atom_id res chain seq x y z
N MET A 1 19.41 -2.64 -2.06
CA MET A 1 19.46 -1.21 -2.47
C MET A 1 18.35 -0.55 -1.68
N ALA A 2 18.50 0.65 -1.09
CA ALA A 2 17.37 1.23 -0.38
C ALA A 2 16.17 1.37 -1.33
N TYR A 3 15.14 0.55 -1.12
CA TYR A 3 13.94 0.57 -1.94
C TYR A 3 13.29 1.94 -1.80
N SER A 4 12.96 2.56 -2.93
CA SER A 4 12.31 3.86 -2.98
C SER A 4 11.39 3.91 -4.18
N VAL A 5 10.16 4.37 -3.95
CA VAL A 5 9.16 4.62 -4.98
C VAL A 5 8.85 6.10 -4.98
N THR A 6 8.89 6.70 -6.16
CA THR A 6 8.60 8.12 -6.34
C THR A 6 7.11 8.35 -6.60
N PRO A 7 6.57 9.52 -6.22
CA PRO A 7 5.22 9.96 -6.59
C PRO A 7 4.91 9.80 -8.08
N GLU A 8 5.86 10.14 -8.95
CA GLU A 8 5.72 10.06 -10.40
C GLU A 8 5.49 8.62 -10.88
N GLN A 9 6.17 7.64 -10.26
CA GLN A 9 5.97 6.23 -10.57
C GLN A 9 4.59 5.72 -10.14
N VAL A 10 4.09 6.15 -8.98
CA VAL A 10 2.74 5.80 -8.49
C VAL A 10 1.67 6.41 -9.41
N ALA A 11 1.86 7.66 -9.84
CA ALA A 11 0.96 8.33 -10.78
C ALA A 11 1.03 7.73 -12.20
N SER A 12 2.13 7.07 -12.56
CA SER A 12 2.31 6.42 -13.87
C SER A 12 1.55 5.10 -14.01
N ILE A 13 0.89 4.59 -12.97
CA ILE A 13 0.08 3.37 -13.05
C ILE A 13 -1.08 3.57 -14.03
N THR A 14 -1.10 2.75 -15.09
CA THR A 14 -2.10 2.84 -16.16
C THR A 14 -3.39 2.10 -15.83
N ASP A 15 -4.49 2.44 -16.51
CA ASP A 15 -5.78 1.75 -16.36
C ASP A 15 -5.68 0.26 -16.71
N VAL A 16 -4.82 -0.07 -17.67
CA VAL A 16 -4.50 -1.45 -18.07
C VAL A 16 -3.89 -2.23 -16.91
N GLU A 17 -2.95 -1.62 -16.17
CA GLU A 17 -2.35 -2.25 -14.99
C GLU A 17 -3.35 -2.41 -13.84
N VAL A 18 -4.28 -1.48 -13.67
CA VAL A 18 -5.38 -1.63 -12.69
C VAL A 18 -6.34 -2.76 -13.07
N ALA A 19 -6.55 -2.97 -14.37
CA ALA A 19 -7.44 -4.00 -14.90
C ALA A 19 -6.81 -5.40 -14.86
N PHE A 20 -5.54 -5.52 -15.27
CA PHE A 20 -4.83 -6.80 -15.42
C PHE A 20 -3.84 -7.10 -14.30
N SER A 21 -3.70 -6.20 -13.34
CA SER A 21 -2.71 -6.23 -12.26
C SER A 21 -1.28 -5.94 -12.72
N THR A 22 -0.41 -5.60 -11.77
CA THR A 22 1.02 -5.38 -12.01
C THR A 22 1.84 -5.77 -10.79
N GLU A 23 3.07 -6.21 -11.04
CA GLU A 23 4.09 -6.51 -10.01
C GLU A 23 5.22 -5.48 -10.03
N ARG A 24 5.11 -4.46 -10.90
CA ARG A 24 6.08 -3.36 -11.01
C ARG A 24 6.09 -2.59 -9.68
N LEU A 25 7.17 -1.89 -9.36
CA LEU A 25 7.30 -1.13 -8.11
C LEU A 25 7.23 -1.96 -6.81
N LEU A 26 6.91 -3.25 -6.81
CA LEU A 26 6.98 -4.04 -5.59
C LEU A 26 8.44 -4.23 -5.14
N PRO A 27 8.73 -4.06 -3.85
CA PRO A 27 10.05 -4.34 -3.30
C PRO A 27 10.36 -5.83 -3.40
N ALA A 28 11.63 -6.19 -3.55
CA ALA A 28 12.07 -7.56 -3.33
C ALA A 28 11.88 -7.93 -1.85
N TRP A 29 11.64 -9.21 -1.56
CA TRP A 29 11.38 -9.68 -0.19
C TRP A 29 12.47 -9.28 0.81
N ASP A 30 13.73 -9.29 0.37
CA ASP A 30 14.89 -8.94 1.18
C ASP A 30 14.93 -7.44 1.54
N ASP A 31 14.44 -6.55 0.64
CA ASP A 31 14.40 -5.10 0.87
C ASP A 31 13.20 -4.66 1.72
N ILE A 32 12.26 -5.57 2.03
CA ILE A 32 11.13 -5.28 2.92
C ILE A 32 11.62 -5.31 4.38
N PRO A 33 11.36 -4.26 5.19
CA PRO A 33 11.68 -4.28 6.60
C PRO A 33 10.87 -5.35 7.34
N ASP A 34 11.46 -5.99 8.35
CA ASP A 34 10.83 -7.13 9.02
C ASP A 34 9.50 -6.78 9.73
N GLU A 35 9.28 -5.52 10.12
CA GLU A 35 8.00 -5.05 10.66
C GLU A 35 6.83 -5.26 9.69
N PHE A 36 7.07 -5.10 8.38
CA PHE A 36 6.06 -5.34 7.34
C PHE A 36 5.89 -6.82 7.02
N LYS A 37 6.91 -7.65 7.29
CA LYS A 37 6.83 -9.11 7.13
C LYS A 37 6.05 -9.76 8.27
N ILE A 38 6.23 -9.27 9.49
CA ILE A 38 5.55 -9.76 10.70
C ILE A 38 4.10 -9.25 10.74
N GLY A 39 3.90 -7.99 10.32
CA GLY A 39 2.61 -7.33 10.26
C GLY A 39 2.57 -6.04 11.10
N ASN A 40 2.08 -4.96 10.48
CA ASN A 40 1.93 -3.64 11.07
C ASN A 40 0.61 -2.98 10.63
N GLU A 41 0.42 -1.70 10.94
CA GLU A 41 -0.78 -0.95 10.58
C GLU A 41 -0.99 -0.87 9.07
N TYR A 42 0.08 -0.75 8.28
CA TYR A 42 0.01 -0.76 6.82
C TYR A 42 -0.43 -2.14 6.31
N THR A 43 0.13 -3.23 6.83
CA THR A 43 -0.29 -4.57 6.39
C THR A 43 -1.74 -4.83 6.75
N ARG A 44 -2.19 -4.43 7.94
CA ARG A 44 -3.60 -4.54 8.34
C ARG A 44 -4.54 -3.76 7.42
N LEU A 45 -4.15 -2.54 7.03
CA LEU A 45 -4.90 -1.74 6.06
C LEU A 45 -4.98 -2.46 4.71
N VAL A 46 -3.84 -2.91 4.20
CA VAL A 46 -3.75 -3.60 2.90
C VAL A 46 -4.53 -4.91 2.89
N GLU A 47 -4.43 -5.70 3.96
CA GLU A 47 -5.22 -6.90 4.17
C GLU A 47 -6.72 -6.59 4.22
N ALA A 48 -7.12 -5.51 4.93
CA ALA A 48 -8.52 -5.11 4.98
C ALA A 48 -9.06 -4.77 3.57
N ILE A 49 -8.28 -4.05 2.77
CA ILE A 49 -8.62 -3.75 1.37
C ILE A 49 -8.69 -5.04 0.54
N PHE A 50 -7.71 -5.94 0.68
CA PHE A 50 -7.64 -7.17 -0.09
C PHE A 50 -8.80 -8.14 0.21
N TYR A 51 -9.11 -8.34 1.49
CA TYR A 51 -10.18 -9.22 1.94
C TYR A 51 -11.58 -8.57 1.89
N GLY A 52 -11.67 -7.27 1.55
CA GLY A 52 -12.94 -6.52 1.61
C GLY A 52 -13.49 -6.40 3.03
N ARG A 53 -12.61 -6.35 4.03
CA ARG A 53 -12.95 -6.14 5.44
C ARG A 53 -13.11 -4.64 5.74
N PRO A 54 -13.79 -4.28 6.85
CA PRO A 54 -13.82 -2.89 7.30
C PRO A 54 -12.39 -2.36 7.48
N LEU A 55 -12.14 -1.17 6.93
CA LEU A 55 -10.85 -0.49 7.06
C LEU A 55 -10.59 -0.12 8.52
N PRO A 56 -9.35 -0.25 9.01
CA PRO A 56 -9.01 0.21 10.35
C PRO A 56 -9.22 1.72 10.46
N GLN A 57 -9.58 2.20 11.66
CA GLN A 57 -9.67 3.64 11.93
C GLN A 57 -8.28 4.27 11.98
N CYS A 58 -7.78 4.62 10.80
CA CYS A 58 -6.50 5.28 10.62
C CYS A 58 -6.67 6.49 9.69
N ASN A 59 -5.96 7.57 9.99
CA ASN A 59 -5.79 8.69 9.09
C ASN A 59 -4.65 8.39 8.13
N ILE A 60 -4.88 8.62 6.83
CA ILE A 60 -3.87 8.41 5.78
C ILE A 60 -3.53 9.78 5.22
N GLU A 61 -2.31 10.24 5.48
CA GLU A 61 -1.76 11.45 4.86
C GLU A 61 -0.98 11.04 3.62
N ILE A 62 -1.32 11.59 2.46
CA ILE A 62 -0.67 11.27 1.19
C ILE A 62 0.45 12.28 0.96
N ALA A 63 1.60 11.83 0.47
CA ALA A 63 2.72 12.69 0.13
C ALA A 63 2.35 13.73 -0.93
N ASP A 64 3.04 14.88 -0.91
CA ASP A 64 2.85 15.96 -1.87
C ASP A 64 3.07 15.47 -3.31
N GLY A 65 2.23 15.94 -4.24
CA GLY A 65 2.25 15.50 -5.64
C GLY A 65 1.51 14.19 -5.93
N LEU A 66 0.87 13.56 -4.92
CA LEU A 66 -0.03 12.43 -5.12
C LEU A 66 -1.47 12.78 -4.76
N GLU A 67 -2.39 12.16 -5.49
CA GLU A 67 -3.81 12.25 -5.24
C GLU A 67 -4.31 10.92 -4.65
N PRO A 68 -5.38 10.94 -3.84
CA PRO A 68 -6.01 9.73 -3.30
C PRO A 68 -6.32 8.68 -4.37
N ALA A 69 -6.73 9.12 -5.57
CA ALA A 69 -6.99 8.25 -6.69
C ALA A 69 -5.74 7.52 -7.19
N HIS A 70 -4.57 8.16 -7.22
CA HIS A 70 -3.31 7.52 -7.61
C HIS A 70 -2.91 6.42 -6.63
N VAL A 71 -3.01 6.71 -5.33
CA VAL A 71 -2.75 5.74 -4.27
C VAL A 71 -3.70 4.54 -4.38
N GLN A 72 -5.00 4.79 -4.49
CA GLN A 72 -6.00 3.74 -4.60
C GLN A 72 -5.78 2.85 -5.83
N ARG A 73 -5.52 3.45 -7.00
CA ARG A 73 -5.23 2.72 -8.24
C ARG A 73 -3.99 1.86 -8.10
N CYS A 74 -2.91 2.43 -7.57
CA CYS A 74 -1.68 1.70 -7.31
C CYS A 74 -1.94 0.50 -6.39
N THR A 75 -2.55 0.71 -5.21
CA THR A 75 -2.86 -0.38 -4.28
C THR A 75 -3.73 -1.47 -4.94
N GLN A 76 -4.78 -1.11 -5.67
CA GLN A 76 -5.65 -2.08 -6.33
C GLN A 76 -4.95 -2.87 -7.44
N ALA A 77 -4.13 -2.22 -8.26
CA ALA A 77 -3.38 -2.87 -9.34
C ALA A 77 -2.45 -3.97 -8.79
N HIS A 78 -1.77 -3.72 -7.68
CA HIS A 78 -0.87 -4.71 -7.07
C HIS A 78 -1.63 -5.77 -6.29
N LEU A 79 -2.70 -5.40 -5.58
CA LEU A 79 -3.50 -6.35 -4.81
C LEU A 79 -4.22 -7.39 -5.69
N LYS A 80 -4.59 -7.04 -6.92
CA LYS A 80 -5.18 -8.00 -7.86
C LYS A 80 -4.16 -8.99 -8.44
N SER A 81 -2.86 -8.74 -8.29
CA SER A 81 -1.83 -9.62 -8.84
C SER A 81 -1.87 -11.02 -8.22
N HIS A 82 -1.74 -12.03 -9.07
CA HIS A 82 -1.69 -13.46 -8.70
C HIS A 82 -0.30 -13.91 -8.21
N GLY A 83 0.74 -13.11 -8.45
CA GLY A 83 2.09 -13.25 -7.89
C GLY A 83 2.52 -11.97 -7.18
N PRO A 84 3.56 -12.00 -6.31
CA PRO A 84 4.29 -13.16 -5.77
C PRO A 84 3.47 -13.90 -4.67
N LYS A 85 4.14 -14.66 -3.78
CA LYS A 85 3.47 -15.30 -2.61
C LYS A 85 2.64 -14.27 -1.84
N HIS A 86 1.52 -14.71 -1.27
CA HIS A 86 0.58 -13.83 -0.55
C HIS A 86 1.26 -12.97 0.51
N GLU A 87 2.15 -13.56 1.33
CA GLU A 87 2.91 -12.85 2.37
C GLU A 87 3.80 -11.74 1.79
N HIS A 88 4.55 -12.03 0.73
CA HIS A 88 5.36 -11.03 0.02
C HIS A 88 4.49 -9.95 -0.60
N LYS A 89 3.34 -10.30 -1.18
CA LYS A 89 2.42 -9.31 -1.75
C LYS A 89 1.90 -8.35 -0.67
N MET A 90 1.41 -8.86 0.45
CA MET A 90 0.88 -8.02 1.53
C MET A 90 1.96 -7.11 2.11
N ALA A 91 3.11 -7.69 2.48
CA ALA A 91 4.23 -6.95 3.05
C ALA A 91 4.81 -5.92 2.07
N GLY A 92 4.92 -6.28 0.78
CA GLY A 92 5.45 -5.42 -0.26
C GLY A 92 4.54 -4.24 -0.58
N VAL A 93 3.23 -4.47 -0.71
CA VAL A 93 2.25 -3.39 -0.93
C VAL A 93 2.16 -2.48 0.28
N ALA A 94 2.22 -3.03 1.49
CA ALA A 94 2.23 -2.25 2.73
C ALA A 94 3.47 -1.35 2.85
N TYR A 95 4.66 -1.90 2.56
CA TYR A 95 5.89 -1.12 2.59
C TYR A 95 5.91 -0.05 1.48
N MET A 96 5.47 -0.40 0.28
CA MET A 96 5.31 0.53 -0.83
C MET A 96 4.40 1.72 -0.45
N LEU A 97 3.23 1.45 0.16
CA LEU A 97 2.35 2.50 0.68
C LEU A 97 3.05 3.40 1.70
N SER A 98 3.84 2.83 2.61
CA SER A 98 4.56 3.62 3.63
C SER A 98 5.60 4.59 3.04
N CYS A 99 6.06 4.37 1.80
CA CYS A 99 7.00 5.28 1.15
C CYS A 99 6.36 6.62 0.73
N PHE A 100 5.05 6.64 0.47
CA PHE A 100 4.35 7.83 -0.04
C PHE A 100 3.04 8.14 0.70
N THR A 101 2.73 7.40 1.75
CA THR A 101 1.64 7.70 2.67
C THR A 101 2.13 7.58 4.10
N LYS A 102 1.53 8.37 4.99
CA LYS A 102 1.74 8.30 6.42
C LYS A 102 0.45 7.91 7.11
N LEU A 103 0.44 6.72 7.70
CA LEU A 103 -0.62 6.26 8.58
C LEU A 103 -0.43 6.83 9.97
N SER A 104 -1.51 7.40 10.51
CA SER A 104 -1.61 7.76 11.92
C SER A 104 -2.89 7.16 12.49
N PRO A 105 -2.88 6.58 13.70
CA PRO A 105 -4.12 6.14 14.34
C PRO A 105 -5.05 7.35 14.48
N VAL A 106 -6.33 7.20 14.14
CA VAL A 106 -7.31 8.23 14.48
C VAL A 106 -7.41 8.23 15.99
N LYS A 107 -6.93 9.30 16.65
CA LYS A 107 -7.31 9.53 18.04
C LYS A 107 -8.82 9.67 18.02
N GLU A 108 -9.52 8.69 18.56
CA GLU A 108 -10.93 8.82 18.91
C GLU A 108 -11.07 10.14 19.66
N SER A 109 -11.57 11.16 18.97
CA SER A 109 -12.11 12.31 19.64
C SER A 109 -13.47 11.83 20.11
N GLU A 110 -13.46 11.25 21.31
CA GLU A 110 -14.65 11.13 22.15
C GLU A 110 -15.28 12.52 22.19
N GLY A 111 -16.46 12.68 21.58
CA GLY A 111 -17.01 13.98 21.26
C GLY A 111 -18.49 13.91 20.92
N GLU A 112 -19.26 13.63 21.99
CA GLU A 112 -20.68 14.00 22.27
C GLU A 112 -21.81 13.43 21.40
#